data_AF-X1HHZ9-F1
#
_entry.id   AF-X1HHZ9-F1
#
_cell.length_a   1.000
_cell.length_b   1.000
_cell.length_c   1.000
_cell.angle_alpha   90.00
_cell.angle_beta   90.00
_cell.angle_gamma   90.00
#
_symmetry.space_group_name_H-M   'P 1'
#
loop_
_entity.id
_entity.type
_entity.pdbx_description
1 polymer ?
#
loop_
_entity_poly.entity_id
_entity_poly.type
_entity_poly.pdbx_seq_one_letter_code
_entity_poly.pdbx_strand_id
1 'polypeptide(L)' 'MKNYSSSDKDYDLWVLFNQVRDVLFKARQKELRPHGITSTQAAVLFVIQAIGNEVTATKISRWLLREHHSVSALLGRMEK' A
#
# COMPACT_ATOMS: atom_id res chain seq x y z
N MET A 1 -3.15 -37.96 -18.17
CA MET A 1 -2.55 -36.70 -17.65
C MET A 1 -3.59 -35.60 -17.83
N LYS A 2 -3.97 -34.90 -16.76
CA LYS A 2 -4.90 -33.75 -16.86
C LYS A 2 -4.21 -32.68 -17.71
N ASN A 3 -4.81 -32.35 -18.86
CA ASN A 3 -4.43 -31.20 -19.64
C ASN A 3 -4.64 -29.97 -18.75
N TYR A 4 -3.55 -29.34 -18.30
CA TYR A 4 -3.61 -28.00 -17.74
C TYR A 4 -4.09 -27.10 -18.89
N SER A 5 -5.41 -26.88 -18.90
CA SER A 5 -6.09 -25.86 -19.68
C SER A 5 -5.23 -24.59 -19.67
N SER A 6 -5.12 -23.91 -20.82
CA SER A 6 -4.77 -22.50 -20.98
C SER A 6 -4.70 -21.78 -19.64
N SER A 7 -3.53 -21.26 -19.24
CA SER A 7 -3.43 -20.51 -17.99
C SER A 7 -4.57 -19.51 -17.91
N ASP A 8 -5.20 -19.47 -16.75
CA ASP A 8 -6.25 -18.51 -16.47
C ASP A 8 -5.61 -17.12 -16.64
N LYS A 9 -5.91 -16.47 -17.76
CA LYS A 9 -5.30 -15.19 -18.14
C LYS A 9 -5.60 -14.11 -17.10
N ASP A 10 -6.74 -14.21 -16.41
CA ASP A 10 -7.11 -13.28 -15.35
C ASP A 10 -6.25 -13.53 -14.10
N TYR A 11 -5.98 -14.80 -13.79
CA TYR A 11 -5.05 -15.17 -12.73
C TYR A 11 -3.61 -14.71 -13.03
N ASP A 12 -3.13 -14.92 -14.26
CA ASP A 12 -1.79 -14.48 -14.66
C ASP A 12 -1.64 -12.95 -14.58
N LEU A 13 -2.68 -12.22 -15.00
CA LEU A 13 -2.72 -10.76 -14.87
C LEU A 13 -2.72 -10.33 -13.40
N TRP A 14 -3.49 -11.01 -12.54
CA TRP A 14 -3.48 -10.76 -11.10
C TRP A 14 -2.10 -11.00 -10.49
N VAL A 15 -1.41 -12.08 -10.86
CA VAL A 15 -0.03 -12.36 -10.43
C VAL A 15 0.91 -11.25 -10.87
N LEU A 16 0.82 -10.81 -12.13
CA LEU A 16 1.65 -9.73 -12.66
C LEU A 16 1.45 -8.42 -11.88
N PHE A 17 0.21 -8.02 -11.59
CA PHE A 17 -0.06 -6.82 -10.79
C PHE A 17 0.53 -6.90 -9.38
N ASN A 18 0.48 -8.08 -8.74
CA ASN A 18 1.10 -8.26 -7.43
C ASN A 18 2.62 -8.17 -7.50
N GLN A 19 3.26 -8.77 -8.50
CA GLN A 19 4.71 -8.70 -8.69
C GLN A 19 5.18 -7.26 -8.95
N VAL A 20 4.49 -6.53 -9.83
CA VAL A 20 4.79 -5.12 -10.13
C VAL A 20 4.65 -4.29 -8.86
N ARG A 21 3.55 -4.46 -8.11
CA ARG A 21 3.34 -3.79 -6.83
C ARG A 21 4.49 -4.06 -5.86
N ASP A 22 4.89 -5.31 -5.70
CA ASP A 22 5.95 -5.70 -4.77
C ASP A 22 7.31 -5.08 -5.13
N VAL A 23 7.66 -5.07 -6.41
CA VAL A 23 8.89 -4.45 -6.90
C VAL A 23 8.88 -2.94 -6.62
N LEU A 24 7.78 -2.26 -6.94
CA LEU A 24 7.63 -0.82 -6.68
C LEU A 24 7.69 -0.51 -5.17
N PHE A 25 7.03 -1.31 -4.33
CA PHE A 25 7.08 -1.13 -2.87
C PHE A 25 8.48 -1.30 -2.30
N LYS A 26 9.25 -2.29 -2.80
CA LYS A 26 10.65 -2.52 -2.40
C LYS A 26 11.56 -1.40 -2.87
N ALA A 27 11.39 -0.91 -4.09
CA ALA A 27 12.15 0.24 -4.60
C ALA A 27 11.90 1.48 -3.73
N ARG A 28 10.63 1.81 -3.48
CA ARG A 28 10.23 2.92 -2.61
C ARG A 28 10.76 2.78 -1.18
N GLN A 29 10.80 1.56 -0.65
CA GLN A 29 11.31 1.30 0.70
C GLN A 29 12.82 1.57 0.78
N LYS A 30 13.57 1.31 -0.29
CA LYS A 30 15.00 1.62 -0.39
C LYS A 30 15.22 3.14 -0.44
N GLU A 31 14.44 3.86 -1.23
CA GLU A 31 14.49 5.33 -1.32
C GLU A 31 14.21 6.01 0.02
N LEU A 32 13.25 5.48 0.79
CA LEU A 32 12.83 6.07 2.07
C LEU A 32 13.69 5.66 3.26
N ARG A 33 14.55 4.65 3.10
CA ARG A 33 15.41 4.13 4.18
C ARG A 33 16.25 5.23 4.86
N PRO A 34 16.87 6.19 4.15
CA PRO A 34 17.62 7.28 4.78
C PRO A 34 16.74 8.21 5.63
N HIS A 35 15.43 8.27 5.36
CA HIS A 35 14.47 9.09 6.09
C HIS A 35 13.83 8.36 7.28
N GLY A 36 14.21 7.11 7.54
CA GLY A 36 13.71 6.34 8.70
C GLY A 36 12.23 5.95 8.61
N ILE A 37 11.57 6.12 7.47
CA ILE A 37 10.15 5.80 7.28
C ILE A 37 9.94 4.65 6.30
N THR A 38 8.84 3.93 6.48
CA THR A 38 8.40 2.86 5.59
C THR A 38 7.60 3.42 4.40
N SER A 39 7.54 2.66 3.29
CA SER A 39 6.68 3.00 2.15
C SER A 39 5.21 3.20 2.55
N THR A 40 4.75 2.45 3.56
CA THR A 40 3.38 2.58 4.07
C THR A 40 3.19 3.87 4.87
N GLN A 41 4.16 4.27 5.71
CA GLN A 41 4.10 5.56 6.41
C GLN A 41 4.16 6.74 5.43
N ALA A 42 5.01 6.65 4.41
CA ALA A 42 5.07 7.67 3.36
C ALA A 42 3.74 7.79 2.58
N ALA A 43 3.06 6.68 2.30
CA ALA A 43 1.74 6.71 1.69
C ALA A 43 0.70 7.42 2.56
N VAL A 44 0.74 7.22 3.89
CA VAL A 44 -0.11 7.97 4.82
C VAL A 44 0.18 9.47 4.76
N LEU A 45 1.45 9.87 4.83
CA LEU A 45 1.85 11.28 4.74
C LEU A 45 1.39 11.92 3.42
N PHE A 46 1.56 11.20 2.30
CA PHE A 46 1.08 11.65 1.00
C PHE A 46 -0.45 11.86 0.98
N VAL A 47 -1.21 10.93 1.56
CA VAL A 47 -2.67 11.05 1.65
C VAL A 47 -3.09 12.21 2.56
N ILE A 48 -2.42 12.41 3.70
CA ILE A 48 -2.64 13.56 4.58
C ILE A 48 -2.44 14.86 3.80
N GLN A 49 -1.33 14.97 3.06
CA GLN A 49 -1.02 16.13 2.24
C GLN A 49 -2.05 16.34 1.11
N ALA A 50 -2.51 15.27 0.46
CA ALA A 50 -3.45 15.33 -0.65
C ALA A 50 -4.88 15.70 -0.23
N ILE A 51 -5.35 15.22 0.93
CA ILE A 51 -6.67 15.57 1.46
C ILE A 51 -6.69 17.04 1.93
N GLY A 52 -5.59 17.53 2.50
CA GLY A 52 -5.49 18.89 3.01
C GLY A 52 -6.22 19.05 4.35
N ASN A 53 -7.17 19.97 4.43
CA ASN A 53 -7.89 20.24 5.68
C ASN A 53 -8.94 19.14 5.98
N GLU A 54 -9.18 18.87 7.27
CA GLU A 54 -10.12 17.85 7.78
C GLU A 54 -9.75 16.38 7.49
N VAL A 55 -8.47 16.05 7.62
CA VAL A 55 -8.02 14.66 7.55
C VAL A 55 -8.56 13.86 8.72
N THR A 56 -9.17 12.71 8.43
CA THR A 56 -9.60 11.72 9.44
C THR A 56 -9.05 10.35 9.09
N ALA A 57 -8.86 9.49 10.10
CA ALA A 57 -8.42 8.11 9.89
C ALA A 57 -9.33 7.36 8.89
N THR A 58 -10.64 7.62 8.92
CA THR A 58 -11.60 7.06 7.96
C THR A 58 -11.35 7.52 6.53
N LYS A 59 -11.05 8.80 6.31
CA LYS A 59 -10.68 9.31 4.97
C LYS A 59 -9.38 8.66 4.50
N ILE A 60 -8.37 8.53 5.37
CA ILE A 60 -7.10 7.87 5.06
C ILE A 60 -7.32 6.40 4.68
N SER A 61 -8.12 5.65 5.44
CA SER A 61 -8.47 4.25 5.14
C SER A 61 -9.09 4.08 3.76
N ARG A 62 -10.02 4.95 3.38
CA ARG A 62 -10.67 4.92 2.06
C ARG A 62 -9.66 5.18 0.94
N TRP A 63 -8.80 6.18 1.10
CA TRP A 63 -7.77 6.51 0.10
C TRP A 63 -6.72 5.41 -0.07
N LEU A 64 -6.33 4.74 1.03
CA LEU A 64 -5.32 3.67 0.99
C LEU A 64 -5.90 2.29 0.68
N LEU A 65 -7.23 2.16 0.55
CA LEU A 65 -7.92 0.87 0.44
C LEU A 65 -7.50 -0.11 1.55
N ARG A 66 -7.45 0.40 2.79
CA ARG A 66 -7.02 -0.35 3.97
C ARG A 66 -8.07 -0.32 5.06
N GLU A 67 -8.13 -1.42 5.80
CA GLU A 67 -8.98 -1.52 6.98
C GLU A 67 -8.72 -0.42 8.00
N HIS A 68 -9.80 0.05 8.63
CA HIS A 68 -9.73 1.16 9.59
C HIS A 68 -8.80 0.87 10.76
N HIS A 69 -8.92 -0.31 11.38
CA HIS A 69 -8.08 -0.72 12.50
C HIS A 69 -6.58 -0.74 12.13
N SER A 70 -6.25 -1.13 10.89
CA SER A 70 -4.88 -1.15 10.40
C SER A 70 -4.29 0.24 10.22
N VAL A 71 -5.10 1.20 9.75
CA VAL A 71 -4.69 2.61 9.62
C VAL A 71 -4.54 3.27 10.99
N SER A 72 -5.48 3.04 11.92
CA SER A 72 -5.39 3.59 13.27
C SER A 72 -4.15 3.08 14.01
N ALA A 73 -3.85 1.78 13.93
CA ALA A 73 -2.64 1.21 14.51
C ALA A 73 -1.35 1.77 13.87
N LEU A 74 -1.38 2.09 12.57
CA LEU A 74 -0.26 2.69 11.86
C LEU A 74 -0.05 4.16 12.30
N LEU A 75 -1.11 4.95 12.39
CA LEU A 75 -1.06 6.33 12.87
C LEU A 75 -0.52 6.40 14.30
N GLY A 76 -0.97 5.51 15.20
CA GLY A 76 -0.45 5.44 16.56
C GLY A 76 1.01 5.01 16.68
N ARG A 77 1.61 4.41 15.63
CA ARG A 77 3.06 4.19 15.54
C ARG A 77 3.81 5.38 14.95
N MET A 78 3.15 6.23 14.16
CA MET A 78 3.74 7.41 13.53
C MET A 78 3.74 8.64 14.45
N GLU A 79 2.83 8.69 15.41
CA GLU A 79 2.71 9.80 16.38
C GLU A 79 3.79 9.77 17.48
N LYS A 80 4.35 8.59 17.76
CA LYS A 80 5.41 8.40 18.76
C LYS A 80 6.76 8.90 18.26
#